data_AF-A0A6I4W719-F1
#
_entry.id   AF-A0A6I4W719-F1
#
_cell.length_a   1.000
_cell.length_b   1.000
_cell.length_c   1.000
_cell.angle_alpha   90.00
_cell.angle_beta   90.00
_cell.angle_gamma   90.00
#
_symmetry.space_group_name_H-M   'P 1'
#
loop_
_entity.id
_entity.type
_entity.pdbx_description
1 polymer ?
#
loop_
_entity_poly.entity_id
_entity_poly.type
_entity_poly.pdbx_seq_one_letter_code
_entity_poly.pdbx_strand_id
1 'polypeptide(L)'
;MDTRDRGAAAVEFAAVFPLALVVILIAFQAYLASTTVERVENAARTGAREASKAMDPGRCEGSATSSMPHWLNDYAVSGAATTHDGTDAVSCTVRAKIPLLWKGVPLDFGVTRTVTMPLG
;
A
#
# COMPACT_ATOMS: atom_id res chain seq x y z
N MET A 1 54.20 -19.33 1.59
CA MET A 1 53.09 -18.37 1.45
C MET A 1 51.80 -19.16 1.41
N ASP A 2 51.07 -19.15 2.52
CA ASP A 2 49.90 -19.99 2.77
C ASP A 2 48.69 -19.47 1.95
N THR A 3 48.13 -20.31 1.09
CA THR A 3 46.97 -19.98 0.26
C THR A 3 45.66 -20.06 1.02
N ARG A 4 45.67 -20.54 2.28
CA ARG A 4 44.46 -20.69 3.12
C ARG A 4 43.92 -19.38 3.69
N ASP A 5 44.77 -18.39 3.97
CA ASP A 5 44.32 -17.10 4.52
C ASP A 5 43.47 -16.29 3.54
N ARG A 6 43.68 -16.45 2.23
CA ARG A 6 42.92 -15.73 1.19
C ARG A 6 41.51 -16.31 0.97
N GLY A 7 41.27 -17.56 1.37
CA GLY A 7 39.98 -18.23 1.23
C GLY A 7 39.07 -18.09 2.45
N ALA A 8 39.63 -17.97 3.66
CA ALA A 8 38.86 -17.86 4.90
C ALA A 8 37.95 -16.64 4.91
N ALA A 9 38.48 -15.46 4.59
CA ALA A 9 37.69 -14.23 4.52
C ALA A 9 36.59 -14.32 3.44
N ALA A 10 36.88 -14.90 2.27
CA ALA A 10 35.89 -15.05 1.21
C ALA A 10 34.74 -16.01 1.61
N VAL A 11 35.05 -17.07 2.36
CA VAL A 11 34.05 -18.04 2.85
C VAL A 11 33.23 -17.45 4.00
N GLU A 12 33.83 -16.68 4.91
CA GLU A 12 33.11 -15.96 5.98
C GLU A 12 32.14 -14.92 5.39
N PHE A 13 32.58 -14.15 4.39
CA PHE A 13 31.70 -13.24 3.66
C PHE A 13 30.58 -13.97 2.91
N ALA A 14 30.86 -15.13 2.34
CA ALA A 14 29.84 -15.95 1.66
C ALA A 14 28.74 -16.44 2.62
N ALA A 15 29.02 -16.56 3.92
CA ALA A 15 28.02 -16.89 4.94
C ALA A 15 27.20 -15.65 5.40
N VAL A 16 27.83 -14.48 5.53
CA VAL A 16 27.16 -13.24 5.96
C VAL A 16 26.32 -12.62 4.85
N PHE A 17 26.77 -12.71 3.61
CA PHE A 17 26.10 -12.14 2.45
C PHE A 17 24.62 -12.57 2.28
N PRO A 18 24.25 -13.86 2.31
CA PRO A 18 22.86 -14.26 2.20
C PRO A 18 22.01 -13.75 3.37
N LEU A 19 22.56 -13.70 4.59
CA LEU A 19 21.88 -13.12 5.75
C LEU A 19 21.62 -11.61 5.54
N ALA A 20 22.62 -10.87 5.06
CA ALA A 20 22.47 -9.44 4.75
C ALA A 20 21.40 -9.21 3.67
N LEU A 21 21.36 -10.05 2.63
CA LEU A 21 20.32 -9.99 1.60
C LEU A 21 18.92 -10.22 2.19
N VAL A 22 18.74 -11.19 3.09
CA VAL A 22 17.45 -11.42 3.75
C VAL A 22 17.00 -10.18 4.54
N VAL A 23 17.91 -9.55 5.29
CA VAL A 23 17.62 -8.31 6.03
C VAL A 23 17.21 -7.18 5.08
N ILE A 24 17.94 -7.00 3.97
CA ILE A 24 17.61 -6.00 2.95
C ILE A 24 16.23 -6.26 2.35
N LEU A 25 15.89 -7.52 2.04
CA LEU A 25 14.58 -7.89 1.51
C LEU A 25 13.46 -7.61 2.51
N ILE A 26 13.68 -7.88 3.81
CA ILE A 26 12.70 -7.56 4.86
C ILE A 26 12.51 -6.05 4.97
N ALA A 27 13.58 -5.26 4.95
CA ALA A 27 13.50 -3.80 4.97
C ALA A 27 12.77 -3.27 3.73
N PHE A 28 13.03 -3.85 2.56
CA PHE A 28 12.34 -3.48 1.32
C PHE A 28 10.85 -3.82 1.37
N GLN A 29 10.47 -4.96 1.95
CA GLN A 29 9.06 -5.32 2.19
C GLN A 29 8.36 -4.32 3.11
N ALA A 30 9.01 -3.93 4.21
CA ALA A 30 8.47 -2.93 5.12
C ALA A 30 8.27 -1.59 4.42
N TYR A 31 9.22 -1.19 3.56
CA TYR A 31 9.09 0.02 2.74
C TYR A 31 7.91 -0.05 1.76
N LEU A 32 7.73 -1.17 1.06
CA LEU A 32 6.57 -1.39 0.17
C LEU A 32 5.24 -1.34 0.94
N ALA A 33 5.19 -1.90 2.15
CA ALA A 33 4.03 -1.83 3.02
C ALA A 33 3.68 -0.39 3.40
N SER A 34 4.66 0.38 3.89
CA SER A 34 4.46 1.79 4.25
C SER A 34 3.97 2.63 3.08
N THR A 35 4.62 2.52 1.92
CA THR A 35 4.23 3.27 0.73
C THR A 35 2.84 2.89 0.24
N THR A 36 2.43 1.62 0.35
CA THR A 36 1.06 1.19 0.02
C THR A 36 0.02 1.86 0.92
N VAL A 37 0.29 1.96 2.23
CA VAL A 37 -0.60 2.64 3.18
C VAL A 37 -0.81 4.11 2.79
N GLU A 38 0.28 4.82 2.51
CA GLU A 38 0.24 6.23 2.11
C GLU A 38 -0.54 6.43 0.81
N ARG A 39 -0.33 5.57 -0.19
CA ARG A 39 -1.02 5.62 -1.49
C ARG A 39 -2.52 5.39 -1.34
N VAL A 40 -2.92 4.39 -0.54
CA VAL A 40 -4.32 4.06 -0.28
C VAL A 40 -5.03 5.19 0.45
N GLU A 41 -4.40 5.80 1.44
CA GLU A 41 -4.96 6.96 2.13
C GLU A 41 -5.15 8.15 1.19
N ASN A 42 -4.14 8.47 0.39
CA ASN A 42 -4.21 9.57 -0.57
C ASN A 42 -5.31 9.34 -1.62
N ALA A 43 -5.46 8.11 -2.11
CA ALA A 43 -6.54 7.73 -3.03
C ALA A 43 -7.92 7.89 -2.39
N ALA A 44 -8.12 7.41 -1.15
CA ALA A 44 -9.38 7.54 -0.43
C ALA A 44 -9.73 9.01 -0.18
N ARG A 45 -8.76 9.83 0.21
CA ARG A 45 -8.93 11.28 0.42
C ARG A 45 -9.30 12.01 -0.87
N THR A 46 -8.63 11.65 -1.97
CA THR A 46 -8.90 12.23 -3.30
C THR A 46 -10.30 11.84 -3.80
N GLY A 47 -10.66 10.57 -3.66
CA GLY A 47 -11.99 10.07 -4.02
C GLY A 47 -13.11 10.71 -3.21
N ALA A 48 -12.96 10.82 -1.88
CA ALA A 48 -13.93 11.48 -1.03
C ALA A 48 -14.12 12.96 -1.39
N ARG A 49 -13.02 13.66 -1.71
CA ARG A 49 -13.06 15.08 -2.12
C ARG A 49 -13.82 15.28 -3.43
N GLU A 50 -13.54 14.48 -4.45
CA GLU A 50 -14.21 14.61 -5.74
C GLU A 50 -15.67 14.15 -5.70
N ALA A 51 -15.98 13.13 -4.89
CA ALA A 51 -17.36 12.71 -4.61
C ALA A 51 -18.15 13.81 -3.88
N SER A 52 -17.55 14.46 -2.88
CA SER A 52 -18.19 15.55 -2.13
C SER A 52 -18.47 16.74 -3.03
N LYS A 53 -17.50 17.14 -3.87
CA LYS A 53 -17.67 18.21 -4.87
C LYS A 53 -18.78 17.93 -5.90
N ALA A 54 -18.97 16.67 -6.28
CA ALA A 54 -20.03 16.28 -7.20
C ALA A 54 -21.38 16.00 -6.51
N MET A 55 -21.40 15.95 -5.18
CA MET A 55 -22.54 15.45 -4.40
C MET A 55 -22.97 14.04 -4.87
N ASP A 56 -22.00 13.24 -5.35
CA ASP A 56 -22.24 11.92 -5.93
C ASP A 56 -21.20 10.91 -5.38
N PRO A 57 -21.63 9.95 -4.53
CA PRO A 57 -20.78 8.88 -4.05
C PRO A 57 -20.15 8.04 -5.17
N GLY A 58 -20.82 7.90 -6.32
CA GLY A 58 -20.33 7.12 -7.46
C GLY A 58 -19.02 7.66 -8.03
N ARG A 59 -18.73 8.95 -7.85
CA ARG A 59 -17.49 9.57 -8.34
C ARG A 59 -16.23 9.14 -7.56
N CYS A 60 -16.39 8.58 -6.35
CA CYS A 60 -15.29 8.09 -5.54
C CYS A 60 -14.49 7.00 -6.29
N GLU A 61 -15.18 6.06 -6.94
CA GLU A 61 -14.54 4.91 -7.60
C GLU A 61 -13.57 5.37 -8.69
N GLY A 62 -14.05 6.17 -9.64
CA GLY A 62 -13.21 6.66 -10.73
C GLY A 62 -12.06 7.53 -10.25
N SER A 63 -12.31 8.44 -9.32
CA SER A 63 -11.31 9.43 -8.87
C SER A 63 -10.23 8.83 -7.95
N ALA A 64 -10.60 7.89 -7.08
CA ALA A 64 -9.63 7.17 -6.26
C ALA A 64 -8.81 6.18 -7.10
N THR A 65 -9.45 5.50 -8.06
CA THR A 65 -8.78 4.58 -8.98
C THR A 65 -7.76 5.29 -9.86
N SER A 66 -8.11 6.46 -10.43
CA SER A 66 -7.17 7.26 -11.24
C SER A 66 -5.99 7.81 -10.44
N SER A 67 -6.10 7.87 -9.11
CA SER A 67 -5.05 8.33 -8.20
C SER A 67 -4.14 7.19 -7.72
N MET A 68 -4.48 5.94 -8.05
CA MET A 68 -3.74 4.75 -7.65
C MET A 68 -2.54 4.52 -8.58
N PRO A 69 -1.37 4.09 -8.06
CA PRO A 69 -0.25 3.77 -8.92
C PRO A 69 -0.47 2.46 -9.68
N HIS A 70 0.03 2.40 -10.92
CA HIS A 70 -0.12 1.25 -11.84
C HIS A 70 0.48 -0.08 -11.33
N TRP A 71 1.33 -0.06 -10.32
CA TRP A 71 1.94 -1.26 -9.74
C TRP A 71 1.05 -1.91 -8.67
N LEU A 72 0.06 -1.18 -8.15
CA LEU A 72 -0.89 -1.66 -7.16
C LEU A 72 -2.19 -2.06 -7.85
N ASN A 73 -2.26 -3.30 -8.33
CA ASN A 73 -3.35 -3.78 -9.20
C ASN A 73 -4.41 -4.62 -8.48
N ASP A 74 -4.16 -5.04 -7.24
CA ASP A 74 -5.12 -5.77 -6.40
C ASP A 74 -5.70 -4.80 -5.36
N TYR A 75 -6.83 -4.18 -5.74
CA TYR A 75 -7.55 -3.23 -4.90
C TYR A 75 -9.05 -3.23 -5.21
N ALA A 76 -9.81 -2.67 -4.29
CA ALA A 76 -11.24 -2.40 -4.41
C ALA A 76 -11.52 -0.99 -3.88
N VAL A 77 -12.38 -0.27 -4.58
CA VAL A 77 -12.86 1.06 -4.17
C VAL A 77 -14.37 1.03 -4.08
N SER A 78 -14.93 1.68 -3.07
CA SER A 78 -16.38 1.86 -2.94
C SER A 78 -16.70 3.23 -2.35
N GLY A 79 -17.62 3.95 -2.99
CA GLY A 79 -18.23 5.16 -2.44
C GLY A 79 -19.61 4.88 -1.87
N ALA A 80 -20.00 5.58 -0.81
CA ALA A 80 -21.36 5.51 -0.26
C ALA A 80 -21.83 6.87 0.27
N ALA A 81 -23.12 7.16 0.08
CA ALA A 81 -23.78 8.25 0.79
C ALA A 81 -23.88 7.89 2.28
N THR A 82 -23.61 8.85 3.14
CA THR A 82 -23.65 8.70 4.59
C THR A 82 -24.07 10.02 5.22
N THR A 83 -24.16 10.07 6.54
CA THR A 83 -24.26 11.33 7.29
C THR A 83 -23.04 11.50 8.19
N HIS A 84 -22.67 12.75 8.43
CA HIS A 84 -21.63 13.13 9.39
C HIS A 84 -22.10 14.36 10.16
N ASP A 85 -22.10 14.29 11.49
CA ASP A 85 -22.57 15.35 12.39
C ASP A 85 -23.96 15.92 12.04
N GLY A 86 -24.88 15.04 11.61
CA GLY A 86 -26.25 15.41 11.25
C GLY A 86 -26.42 16.06 9.87
N THR A 87 -25.35 16.15 9.09
CA THR A 87 -25.36 16.65 7.70
C THR A 87 -25.12 15.52 6.71
N ASP A 88 -25.62 15.68 5.48
CA ASP A 88 -25.33 14.73 4.41
C ASP A 88 -23.83 14.71 4.12
N ALA A 89 -23.29 13.53 3.86
CA ALA A 89 -21.88 13.29 3.65
C ALA A 89 -21.66 12.18 2.63
N VAL A 90 -20.44 12.09 2.13
CA VAL A 90 -19.99 10.99 1.29
C VAL A 90 -18.80 10.32 1.93
N SER A 91 -18.78 8.99 1.86
CA SER A 91 -17.66 8.17 2.28
C SER A 91 -17.01 7.52 1.07
N CYS A 92 -15.69 7.44 1.08
CA CYS A 92 -14.89 6.75 0.08
C CYS A 92 -13.97 5.76 0.79
N THR A 93 -14.16 4.47 0.51
CA THR A 93 -13.37 3.38 1.07
C THR A 93 -12.49 2.78 -0.01
N VAL A 94 -11.20 2.67 0.27
CA VAL A 94 -10.20 2.08 -0.60
C VAL A 94 -9.53 0.93 0.16
N ARG A 95 -9.53 -0.25 -0.45
CA ARG A 95 -8.83 -1.44 0.02
C ARG A 95 -7.81 -1.86 -1.00
N ALA A 96 -6.57 -2.12 -0.60
CA ALA A 96 -5.54 -2.66 -1.50
C ALA A 96 -4.71 -3.73 -0.80
N LYS A 97 -4.21 -4.70 -1.56
CA LYS A 97 -3.26 -5.69 -1.05
C LYS A 97 -1.83 -5.19 -1.18
N ILE A 98 -1.03 -5.42 -0.14
CA ILE A 98 0.39 -5.10 -0.17
C ILE A 98 1.09 -6.10 -1.10
N PRO A 99 1.84 -5.65 -2.12
CA PRO A 99 2.54 -6.56 -3.02
C PRO A 99 3.64 -7.30 -2.26
N LEU A 100 3.54 -8.64 -2.20
CA LEU A 100 4.59 -9.48 -1.63
C LEU A 100 5.68 -9.74 -2.68
N LEU A 101 6.95 -9.61 -2.28
CA LEU A 101 8.09 -10.08 -3.11
C LEU A 101 8.07 -11.60 -3.33
N TRP A 102 7.54 -12.39 -2.38
CA TRP A 102 7.48 -13.84 -2.48
C TRP A 102 6.06 -14.31 -2.75
N LYS A 103 5.78 -14.68 -4.01
CA LYS A 103 4.45 -15.15 -4.45
C LYS A 103 4.00 -16.49 -3.83
N GLY A 104 4.89 -17.21 -3.14
CA GLY A 104 4.63 -18.54 -2.56
C GLY A 104 4.34 -18.55 -1.05
N VAL A 105 4.36 -17.40 -0.38
CA VAL A 105 4.02 -17.31 1.05
C VAL A 105 2.58 -16.83 1.18
N PRO A 106 1.68 -17.54 1.89
CA PRO A 106 0.26 -17.18 2.01
C PRO A 106 0.06 -16.00 3.00
N LEU A 107 0.61 -14.84 2.68
CA LEU A 107 0.50 -13.62 3.49
C LEU A 107 -0.44 -12.61 2.84
N ASP A 108 -1.75 -12.73 3.07
CA ASP A 108 -2.74 -11.75 2.58
C ASP A 108 -2.80 -10.52 3.50
N PHE A 109 -1.80 -9.64 3.39
CA PHE A 109 -1.83 -8.34 4.07
C PHE A 109 -2.54 -7.30 3.21
N GLY A 110 -3.72 -6.87 3.65
CA GLY A 110 -4.50 -5.80 3.04
C GLY A 110 -4.50 -4.53 3.89
N VAL A 111 -4.51 -3.38 3.23
CA VAL A 111 -4.77 -2.07 3.84
C VAL A 111 -6.16 -1.62 3.42
N THR A 112 -6.98 -1.22 4.38
CA THR A 112 -8.28 -0.57 4.10
C THR A 112 -8.28 0.81 4.75
N ARG A 113 -8.66 1.84 3.98
CA ARG A 113 -8.85 3.21 4.48
C ARG A 113 -10.19 3.74 4.03
N THR A 114 -10.89 4.41 4.93
CA THR A 114 -12.17 5.07 4.67
C THR A 114 -12.03 6.54 5.03
N VAL A 115 -12.46 7.42 4.13
CA VAL A 115 -12.51 8.87 4.35
C VAL A 115 -13.95 9.32 4.15
N THR A 116 -14.48 10.06 5.12
CA THR A 116 -15.81 10.68 5.06
C THR A 116 -15.65 12.19 4.94
N MET A 117 -16.39 12.81 4.03
CA MET A 117 -16.46 14.26 3.86
C MET A 117 -17.91 14.72 3.84
N PRO A 118 -18.25 15.82 4.55
CA PRO A 118 -19.57 16.41 4.46
C PRO A 118 -19.86 16.93 3.05
N LEU A 119 -21.13 16.96 2.68
CA LEU A 119 -21.65 17.70 1.54
C LEU A 119 -21.87 19.14 2.01
N GLY A 120 -21.09 20.05 1.47
CA GLY A 120 -21.16 21.49 1.74
C GLY A 120 -21.99 22.24 0.71
#